data_AF-M3ZEL3-F1
#
_entry.id   AF-M3ZEL3-F1
#
_cell.length_a   1.000
_cell.length_b   1.000
_cell.length_c   1.000
_cell.angle_alpha   90.00
_cell.angle_beta   90.00
_cell.angle_gamma   90.00
#
_symmetry.space_group_name_H-M   'P 1'
#
loop_
_entity.id
_entity.type
_entity.pdbx_description
1 polymer ?
#
loop_
_entity_poly.entity_id
_entity_poly.type
_entity_poly.pdbx_seq_one_letter_code
_entity_poly.pdbx_strand_id
1 'polypeptide(L)'
;MSRMTVWLCVGVFLWGFASCSIRCPDGSSCSDMETCCQTARGYNCCPYPKAVCCSDLAHCCPSGYLCDLATQMCVKQYQPWITIPIVRKVAAEVSNTPDLSLTPFEEVKQNNSPEQLKSSGVYCDSYTTCPDGTTCCKHPKSGWFCCPLSPAKCCLDGFHCCPYGYDCDHTYTQCVRERLEDLFTYKKSLTSVPASLLSVSENKSTKKETALTALTEASANSFNQGVIRCDDKFYCPVGSSCCKGPKDKWNCCPYPLGVCCADGKHCCEYGYQCNPSSSQCTT
;
A
#
# COMPACT_ATOMS: atom_id res chain seq x y z
N MET A 1 -17.55 -7.26 53.56
CA MET A 1 -17.10 -6.18 52.65
C MET A 1 -16.84 -6.69 51.22
N SER A 2 -17.80 -7.39 50.59
CA SER A 2 -17.56 -8.01 49.25
C SER A 2 -18.79 -8.00 48.32
N ARG A 3 -19.75 -7.09 48.54
CA ARG A 3 -20.95 -6.98 47.67
C ARG A 3 -21.14 -5.60 47.04
N MET A 4 -20.49 -4.56 47.57
CA MET A 4 -20.59 -3.19 47.04
C MET A 4 -19.60 -2.90 45.91
N THR A 5 -18.51 -3.66 45.79
CA THR A 5 -17.51 -3.49 44.71
C THR A 5 -17.98 -4.05 43.36
N VAL A 6 -18.92 -5.00 43.37
CA VAL A 6 -19.43 -5.64 42.14
C VAL A 6 -20.48 -4.75 41.45
N TRP A 7 -21.19 -3.90 42.19
CA TRP A 7 -22.24 -3.05 41.63
C TRP A 7 -21.71 -1.81 40.90
N LEU A 8 -20.50 -1.35 41.23
CA LEU A 8 -19.84 -0.25 40.50
C LEU A 8 -19.25 -0.70 39.16
N CYS A 9 -18.91 -1.98 38.99
CA CYS A 9 -18.39 -2.49 37.72
C CYS A 9 -19.49 -2.80 36.69
N VAL A 10 -20.73 -3.09 37.12
CA VAL A 10 -21.83 -3.41 36.20
C VAL A 10 -22.47 -2.15 35.59
N GLY A 11 -22.39 -1.00 36.27
CA GLY A 11 -22.95 0.27 35.77
C GLY A 11 -22.12 0.97 34.67
N VAL A 12 -20.83 0.63 34.54
CA VAL A 12 -19.92 1.28 33.56
C VAL A 12 -19.93 0.58 32.19
N PHE A 13 -20.47 -0.65 32.11
CA PHE A 13 -20.53 -1.41 30.84
C PHE A 13 -21.72 -1.07 29.93
N LEU A 14 -22.57 -0.10 30.29
CA LEU A 14 -23.73 0.33 29.48
C LEU A 14 -23.61 1.78 28.98
N TRP A 15 -22.41 2.32 28.81
CA TRP A 15 -22.21 3.46 27.90
C TRP A 15 -21.83 2.90 26.54
N GLY A 16 -22.87 2.60 25.77
CA GLY A 16 -22.76 2.18 24.38
C GLY A 16 -21.87 3.14 23.61
N PHE A 17 -20.92 2.58 22.89
CA PHE A 17 -20.17 3.30 21.88
C PHE A 17 -21.17 3.81 20.84
N ALA A 18 -21.57 5.07 20.97
CA ALA A 18 -22.38 5.74 19.96
C ALA A 18 -21.47 5.97 18.75
N SER A 19 -21.48 5.05 17.79
CA SER A 19 -20.86 5.24 16.49
C SER A 19 -21.60 6.38 15.79
N CYS A 20 -20.94 7.53 15.67
CA CYS A 20 -21.50 8.68 14.97
C CYS A 20 -21.30 8.45 13.46
N SER A 21 -22.36 8.61 12.67
CA SER A 21 -22.31 8.50 11.22
C SER A 21 -22.83 9.81 10.61
N ILE A 22 -22.20 10.27 9.53
CA ILE A 22 -22.62 11.45 8.77
C ILE A 22 -23.55 11.02 7.64
N ARG A 23 -24.72 11.67 7.54
CA ARG A 23 -25.66 11.44 6.45
C ARG A 23 -25.33 12.32 5.25
N CYS A 24 -25.22 11.68 4.09
CA CYS A 24 -25.05 12.35 2.82
C CYS A 24 -26.38 12.87 2.27
N PRO A 25 -26.36 13.80 1.30
CA PRO A 25 -27.58 14.42 0.77
C PRO A 25 -28.56 13.46 0.09
N ASP A 26 -28.11 12.29 -0.38
CA ASP A 26 -28.94 11.24 -0.97
C ASP A 26 -29.51 10.25 0.06
N GLY A 27 -29.27 10.47 1.35
CA GLY A 27 -29.72 9.58 2.42
C GLY A 27 -28.76 8.43 2.74
N SER A 28 -27.67 8.27 1.97
CA SER A 28 -26.60 7.35 2.32
C SER A 28 -25.84 7.83 3.57
N SER A 29 -25.12 6.93 4.24
CA SER A 29 -24.35 7.27 5.44
C SER A 29 -22.88 6.91 5.29
N CYS A 30 -22.01 7.80 5.77
CA CYS A 30 -20.58 7.58 5.95
C CYS A 30 -20.23 7.61 7.43
N SER A 31 -19.03 7.15 7.81
CA SER A 31 -18.52 7.32 9.18
C SER A 31 -18.28 8.80 9.50
N ASP A 32 -18.32 9.16 10.78
CA ASP A 32 -17.93 10.47 11.32
C ASP A 32 -16.54 10.98 10.89
N MET A 33 -15.62 10.08 10.51
CA MET A 33 -14.28 10.44 10.03
C MET A 33 -14.16 10.51 8.51
N GLU A 34 -15.27 10.32 7.79
CA GLU A 34 -15.31 10.31 6.34
C GLU A 34 -16.02 11.56 5.79
N THR A 35 -15.89 11.79 4.47
CA THR A 35 -16.57 12.89 3.78
C THR A 35 -17.48 12.35 2.69
N CYS A 36 -18.74 12.80 2.68
CA CYS A 36 -19.66 12.52 1.59
C CYS A 36 -19.19 13.19 0.30
N CYS A 37 -18.88 12.40 -0.72
CA CYS A 37 -18.35 12.86 -1.99
C CYS A 37 -19.28 12.42 -3.12
N GLN A 38 -19.75 13.39 -3.92
CA GLN A 38 -20.69 13.13 -5.00
C GLN A 38 -20.08 12.22 -6.08
N THR A 39 -20.89 11.30 -6.60
CA THR A 39 -20.59 10.41 -7.74
C THR A 39 -21.64 10.59 -8.84
N ALA A 40 -21.50 9.85 -9.94
CA ALA A 40 -22.49 9.88 -11.04
C ALA A 40 -23.88 9.33 -10.65
N ARG A 41 -23.99 8.57 -9.54
CA ARG A 41 -25.22 7.88 -9.13
C ARG A 41 -25.64 8.18 -7.68
N GLY A 42 -25.02 9.14 -7.00
CA GLY A 42 -25.30 9.43 -5.60
C GLY A 42 -24.07 9.96 -4.87
N TYR A 43 -23.83 9.48 -3.66
CA TYR A 43 -22.66 9.81 -2.84
C TYR A 43 -21.90 8.56 -2.41
N ASN A 44 -20.58 8.69 -2.38
CA ASN A 44 -19.67 7.72 -1.81
C ASN A 44 -18.84 8.39 -0.71
N CYS A 45 -18.28 7.59 0.19
CA CYS A 45 -17.49 8.05 1.31
C CYS A 45 -16.02 8.19 0.93
N CYS A 46 -15.48 9.37 1.19
CA CYS A 46 -14.05 9.62 1.14
C CYS A 46 -13.45 9.31 2.51
N PRO A 47 -12.38 8.49 2.60
CA PRO A 47 -11.80 8.05 3.88
C PRO A 47 -11.03 9.17 4.62
N TYR A 48 -11.11 10.40 4.12
CA TYR A 48 -10.51 11.57 4.74
C TYR A 48 -11.58 12.47 5.33
N PRO A 49 -11.38 13.00 6.54
CA PRO A 49 -12.26 14.03 7.08
C PRO A 49 -12.03 15.33 6.28
N LYS A 50 -13.13 16.00 5.91
CA LYS A 50 -13.12 17.23 5.09
C LYS A 50 -12.31 17.06 3.79
N ALA A 51 -12.52 15.94 3.11
CA ALA A 51 -11.87 15.60 1.87
C ALA A 51 -12.21 16.60 0.74
N VAL A 52 -11.28 16.75 -0.19
CA VAL A 52 -11.51 17.39 -1.48
C VAL A 52 -12.04 16.35 -2.46
N CYS A 53 -13.27 16.53 -2.92
CA CYS A 53 -13.89 15.69 -3.93
C CYS A 53 -13.29 16.02 -5.30
N CYS A 54 -12.70 15.03 -5.98
CA CYS A 54 -12.15 15.26 -7.31
C CYS A 54 -13.25 15.27 -8.37
N SER A 55 -13.00 15.99 -9.47
CA SER A 55 -13.97 16.21 -10.55
C SER A 55 -14.24 14.98 -11.41
N ASP A 56 -13.43 13.92 -11.27
CA ASP A 56 -13.61 12.64 -11.94
C ASP A 56 -14.73 11.77 -11.34
N LEU A 57 -15.41 12.27 -10.29
CA LEU A 57 -16.51 11.61 -9.58
C LEU A 57 -16.15 10.28 -8.90
N ALA A 58 -14.94 9.77 -9.05
CA ALA A 58 -14.52 8.48 -8.52
C ALA A 58 -13.50 8.60 -7.38
N HIS A 59 -12.75 9.70 -7.33
CA HIS A 59 -11.63 9.84 -6.41
C HIS A 59 -11.70 11.10 -5.54
N CYS A 60 -10.82 11.14 -4.55
CA CYS A 60 -10.74 12.20 -3.56
C CYS A 60 -9.33 12.38 -3.03
N CYS A 61 -9.11 13.57 -2.48
CA CYS A 61 -7.88 13.97 -1.83
C CYS A 61 -8.16 14.42 -0.39
N PRO A 62 -7.17 14.35 0.51
CA PRO A 62 -7.32 14.91 1.84
C PRO A 62 -7.41 16.44 1.79
N SER A 63 -7.90 17.01 2.87
CA SER A 63 -8.02 18.46 3.00
C SER A 63 -6.68 19.17 2.76
N GLY A 64 -6.72 20.28 2.02
CA GLY A 64 -5.53 21.08 1.70
C GLY A 64 -4.71 20.58 0.51
N TYR A 65 -5.17 19.52 -0.18
CA TYR A 65 -4.59 19.06 -1.45
C TYR A 65 -5.52 19.34 -2.63
N LEU A 66 -4.93 19.48 -3.81
CA LEU A 66 -5.61 19.61 -5.09
C LEU A 66 -5.49 18.29 -5.86
N CYS A 67 -6.54 17.93 -6.58
CA CYS A 67 -6.54 16.72 -7.40
C CYS A 67 -5.81 17.00 -8.73
N ASP A 68 -4.65 16.38 -8.93
CA ASP A 68 -4.03 16.25 -10.25
C ASP A 68 -4.47 14.94 -10.88
N LEU A 69 -5.50 15.01 -11.72
CA LEU A 69 -6.06 13.86 -12.41
C LEU A 69 -5.16 13.33 -13.53
N ALA A 70 -4.26 14.17 -14.07
CA ALA A 70 -3.34 13.76 -15.13
C ALA A 70 -2.27 12.83 -14.58
N THR A 71 -1.75 13.12 -13.39
CA THR A 71 -0.76 12.27 -12.71
C THR A 71 -1.38 11.28 -11.73
N GLN A 72 -2.70 11.36 -11.48
CA GLN A 72 -3.41 10.59 -10.44
C GLN A 72 -2.86 10.84 -9.02
N MET A 73 -2.47 12.10 -8.74
CA MET A 73 -1.88 12.49 -7.47
C MET A 73 -2.65 13.65 -6.84
N CYS A 74 -2.76 13.65 -5.52
CA CYS A 74 -3.09 14.82 -4.75
C CYS A 74 -1.82 15.65 -4.54
N VAL A 75 -1.83 16.87 -5.04
CA VAL A 75 -0.69 17.81 -5.00
C VAL A 75 -1.00 18.97 -4.08
N LYS A 76 0.01 19.52 -3.42
CA LYS A 76 -0.15 20.71 -2.60
C LYS A 76 0.33 21.93 -3.39
N GLN A 77 -0.53 22.94 -3.51
CA GLN A 77 -0.33 24.10 -4.42
C GLN A 77 1.03 24.81 -4.28
N TYR A 78 1.64 24.78 -3.10
CA TYR A 78 2.93 25.44 -2.81
C TYR A 78 4.07 24.48 -2.46
N GLN A 79 3.84 23.16 -2.51
CA GLN A 79 4.78 22.11 -2.08
C GLN A 79 4.73 20.93 -3.07
N PRO A 80 5.27 21.10 -4.31
CA PRO A 80 5.15 20.10 -5.38
C PRO A 80 5.93 18.80 -5.11
N TRP A 81 6.83 18.79 -4.14
CA TRP A 81 7.51 17.58 -3.66
C TRP A 81 6.64 16.74 -2.70
N ILE A 82 5.52 17.28 -2.20
CA ILE A 82 4.56 16.56 -1.37
C ILE A 82 3.38 16.16 -2.25
N THR A 83 3.50 14.98 -2.85
CA THR A 83 2.45 14.37 -3.67
C THR A 83 2.07 13.02 -3.10
N ILE A 84 0.77 12.77 -2.98
CA ILE A 84 0.24 11.48 -2.55
C ILE A 84 -0.68 10.94 -3.64
N PRO A 85 -0.81 9.61 -3.82
CA PRO A 85 -1.77 9.07 -4.76
C PRO A 85 -3.20 9.47 -4.41
N ILE A 86 -3.99 9.74 -5.45
CA ILE A 86 -5.42 9.99 -5.31
C ILE A 86 -6.14 8.73 -4.80
N VAL A 87 -7.14 8.86 -3.93
CA VAL A 87 -7.82 7.71 -3.31
C VAL A 87 -9.24 7.55 -3.86
N ARG A 88 -9.66 6.31 -4.12
CA ARG A 88 -11.02 5.99 -4.56
C ARG A 88 -12.03 6.18 -3.43
N LYS A 89 -13.21 6.67 -3.77
CA LYS A 89 -14.33 6.76 -2.84
C LYS A 89 -14.88 5.36 -2.55
N VAL A 90 -15.23 5.08 -1.31
CA VAL A 90 -15.85 3.83 -0.86
C VAL A 90 -17.37 3.95 -0.95
N ALA A 91 -18.07 2.88 -1.30
CA ALA A 91 -19.53 2.92 -1.36
C ALA A 91 -20.10 3.34 0.00
N ALA A 92 -20.98 4.34 0.00
CA ALA A 92 -21.66 4.74 1.22
C ALA A 92 -22.62 3.63 1.65
N GLU A 93 -22.76 3.41 2.96
CA GLU A 93 -23.69 2.42 3.47
C GLU A 93 -25.11 2.86 3.10
N VAL A 94 -25.73 2.11 2.20
CA VAL A 94 -27.14 2.30 1.86
C VAL A 94 -27.94 1.79 3.05
N SER A 95 -28.64 2.69 3.73
CA SER A 95 -29.62 2.30 4.72
C SER A 95 -30.67 1.44 4.02
N ASN A 96 -30.60 0.12 4.22
CA ASN A 96 -31.61 -0.81 3.73
C ASN A 96 -32.92 -0.51 4.48
N THR A 97 -33.70 0.42 3.97
CA THR A 97 -35.14 0.42 4.19
C THR A 97 -35.74 -0.67 3.30
N PRO A 98 -36.48 -1.64 3.84
CA PRO A 98 -37.01 -2.74 3.06
C PRO A 98 -38.13 -2.21 2.17
N ASP A 99 -37.90 -2.13 0.87
CA ASP A 99 -39.00 -2.01 -0.08
C ASP A 99 -39.47 -3.42 -0.45
N LEU A 100 -40.63 -3.76 0.08
CA LEU A 100 -41.39 -4.96 -0.25
C LEU A 100 -41.83 -4.87 -1.71
N SER A 101 -41.26 -5.69 -2.58
CA SER A 101 -42.00 -6.23 -3.73
C SER A 101 -41.53 -7.66 -4.01
N LEU A 102 -42.32 -8.59 -3.50
CA LEU A 102 -42.26 -10.02 -3.77
C LEU A 102 -42.38 -10.29 -5.27
N THR A 103 -41.59 -11.23 -5.79
CA THR A 103 -42.17 -12.42 -6.43
C THR A 103 -41.16 -13.58 -6.49
N PRO A 104 -41.65 -14.84 -6.51
CA PRO A 104 -41.01 -15.95 -5.82
C PRO A 104 -40.38 -17.06 -6.71
N PHE A 105 -39.43 -17.77 -6.08
CA PHE A 105 -38.94 -19.15 -6.28
C PHE A 105 -38.35 -19.57 -7.65
N GLU A 106 -37.09 -20.02 -7.63
CA GLU A 106 -36.78 -21.46 -7.70
C GLU A 106 -35.38 -21.74 -7.09
N GLU A 107 -35.36 -22.56 -6.02
CA GLU A 107 -34.21 -23.36 -5.60
C GLU A 107 -34.04 -24.51 -6.62
N VAL A 108 -32.89 -25.07 -6.97
CA VAL A 108 -31.96 -25.89 -6.16
C VAL A 108 -30.79 -26.24 -7.11
N LYS A 109 -29.54 -26.20 -6.62
CA LYS A 109 -28.62 -27.35 -6.55
C LYS A 109 -27.27 -26.93 -5.97
N GLN A 110 -27.11 -27.26 -4.69
CA GLN A 110 -25.82 -27.40 -4.04
C GLN A 110 -24.94 -28.36 -4.83
N ASN A 111 -23.74 -27.91 -5.17
CA ASN A 111 -22.60 -28.78 -5.35
C ASN A 111 -21.43 -28.20 -4.55
N ASN A 112 -20.90 -29.04 -3.67
CA ASN A 112 -19.78 -28.82 -2.77
C ASN A 112 -18.56 -28.18 -3.48
N SER A 113 -18.02 -27.10 -2.92
CA SER A 113 -16.58 -26.81 -2.97
C SER A 113 -16.23 -25.77 -1.89
N PRO A 114 -15.13 -25.94 -1.13
CA PRO A 114 -14.86 -25.14 0.05
C PRO A 114 -14.51 -23.68 -0.27
N GLU A 115 -14.95 -22.82 0.64
CA GLU A 115 -14.72 -21.38 0.74
C GLU A 115 -13.34 -20.92 0.22
N GLN A 116 -13.36 -20.09 -0.82
CA GLN A 116 -12.27 -19.16 -1.09
C GLN A 116 -12.77 -17.76 -0.78
N LEU A 117 -12.62 -17.37 0.49
CA LEU A 117 -12.79 -16.01 0.98
C LEU A 117 -11.84 -15.10 0.17
N LYS A 118 -12.39 -14.42 -0.83
CA LYS A 118 -11.67 -13.50 -1.69
C LYS A 118 -11.42 -12.20 -0.90
N SER A 119 -10.42 -12.23 -0.01
CA SER A 119 -9.87 -11.02 0.61
C SER A 119 -9.36 -10.11 -0.50
N SER A 120 -9.85 -8.89 -0.53
CA SER A 120 -9.74 -7.94 -1.64
C SER A 120 -8.52 -7.04 -1.47
N GLY A 121 -7.32 -7.63 -1.34
CA GLY A 121 -6.09 -6.93 -0.93
C GLY A 121 -5.84 -5.56 -1.58
N VAL A 122 -5.23 -4.67 -0.81
CA VAL A 122 -4.83 -3.32 -1.25
C VAL A 122 -3.65 -3.43 -2.22
N TYR A 123 -3.84 -3.03 -3.47
CA TYR A 123 -2.78 -3.04 -4.47
C TYR A 123 -1.84 -1.85 -4.27
N CYS A 124 -0.56 -2.12 -4.01
CA CYS A 124 0.46 -1.08 -3.85
C CYS A 124 1.05 -0.67 -5.21
N ASP A 125 1.21 -1.63 -6.11
CA ASP A 125 1.51 -1.43 -7.53
C ASP A 125 0.96 -2.58 -8.39
N SER A 126 1.42 -2.71 -9.63
CA SER A 126 0.99 -3.75 -10.58
C SER A 126 1.41 -5.17 -10.19
N TYR A 127 2.36 -5.33 -9.27
CA TYR A 127 2.94 -6.62 -8.90
C TYR A 127 2.88 -6.88 -7.40
N THR A 128 2.52 -5.89 -6.57
CA THR A 128 2.54 -5.99 -5.11
C THR A 128 1.18 -5.65 -4.52
N THR A 129 0.77 -6.47 -3.56
CA THR A 129 -0.47 -6.32 -2.81
C THR A 129 -0.23 -6.46 -1.32
N CYS A 130 -1.00 -5.71 -0.54
CA CYS A 130 -1.03 -5.78 0.89
C CYS A 130 -2.40 -6.29 1.36
N PRO A 131 -2.49 -6.88 2.57
CA PRO A 131 -3.76 -7.31 3.12
C PRO A 131 -4.77 -6.16 3.24
N ASP A 132 -6.05 -6.50 3.25
CA ASP A 132 -7.12 -5.53 3.51
C ASP A 132 -6.89 -4.79 4.84
N GLY A 133 -7.17 -3.48 4.84
CA GLY A 133 -7.02 -2.65 6.05
C GLY A 133 -5.58 -2.22 6.35
N THR A 134 -4.64 -2.40 5.43
CA THR A 134 -3.25 -1.94 5.56
C THR A 134 -2.92 -0.76 4.63
N THR A 135 -1.87 0.01 4.95
CA THR A 135 -1.36 1.09 4.10
C THR A 135 -0.07 0.65 3.41
N CYS A 136 0.01 0.82 2.09
CA CYS A 136 1.23 0.61 1.32
C CYS A 136 2.28 1.70 1.59
N CYS A 137 3.41 1.33 2.15
CA CYS A 137 4.57 2.18 2.40
C CYS A 137 5.71 1.83 1.45
N LYS A 138 6.15 2.81 0.66
CA LYS A 138 7.26 2.63 -0.27
C LYS A 138 8.59 2.80 0.45
N HIS A 139 9.46 1.82 0.32
CA HIS A 139 10.81 1.90 0.87
C HIS A 139 11.74 2.73 -0.04
N PRO A 140 12.63 3.58 0.51
CA PRO A 140 13.46 4.50 -0.28
C PRO A 140 14.36 3.82 -1.32
N LYS A 141 14.85 2.62 -1.00
CA LYS A 141 15.77 1.87 -1.88
C LYS A 141 15.05 1.02 -2.93
N SER A 142 13.81 0.61 -2.66
CA SER A 142 12.87 -0.12 -3.53
C SER A 142 11.98 -1.02 -2.70
N GLY A 143 10.79 -1.32 -3.22
CA GLY A 143 9.85 -2.28 -2.61
C GLY A 143 8.76 -1.62 -1.78
N TRP A 144 7.73 -2.41 -1.49
CA TRP A 144 6.57 -2.00 -0.73
C TRP A 144 6.47 -2.79 0.56
N PHE A 145 6.05 -2.10 1.60
CA PHE A 145 5.76 -2.69 2.89
C PHE A 145 4.34 -2.31 3.31
N CYS A 146 3.59 -3.25 3.85
CA CYS A 146 2.27 -3.11 4.39
C CYS A 146 2.36 -2.61 5.82
N CYS A 147 2.03 -1.35 6.04
CA CYS A 147 1.79 -0.84 7.37
C CYS A 147 0.44 -1.39 7.88
N PRO A 148 0.37 -1.98 9.07
CA PRO A 148 -0.86 -2.54 9.62
C PRO A 148 -1.93 -1.49 9.97
N LEU A 149 -1.59 -0.19 9.92
CA LEU A 149 -2.53 0.90 10.13
C LEU A 149 -3.10 1.36 8.78
N SER A 150 -4.38 1.73 8.78
CA SER A 150 -5.04 2.38 7.64
C SER A 150 -6.05 3.42 8.15
N PRO A 151 -5.90 4.72 7.81
CA PRO A 151 -4.77 5.33 7.10
C PRO A 151 -3.52 5.49 7.99
N ALA A 152 -2.33 5.31 7.40
CA ALA A 152 -1.05 5.51 8.09
C ALA A 152 -0.18 6.59 7.43
N LYS A 153 0.67 7.23 8.23
CA LYS A 153 1.81 8.00 7.72
C LYS A 153 3.03 7.09 7.68
N CYS A 154 3.58 6.88 6.49
CA CYS A 154 4.83 6.13 6.33
C CYS A 154 6.02 6.99 6.77
N CYS A 155 6.93 6.38 7.53
CA CYS A 155 8.19 6.99 7.87
C CYS A 155 9.13 6.98 6.65
N LEU A 156 10.14 7.85 6.67
CA LEU A 156 11.12 7.97 5.60
C LEU A 156 11.97 6.72 5.43
N ASP A 157 12.10 5.89 6.45
CA ASP A 157 12.82 4.62 6.35
C ASP A 157 12.02 3.55 5.59
N GLY A 158 10.72 3.75 5.38
CA GLY A 158 9.83 2.80 4.70
C GLY A 158 9.56 1.50 5.47
N PHE A 159 10.09 1.35 6.69
CA PHE A 159 9.87 0.20 7.56
C PHE A 159 8.96 0.50 8.74
N HIS A 160 8.85 1.77 9.11
CA HIS A 160 7.98 2.20 10.18
C HIS A 160 6.84 3.05 9.64
N CYS A 161 5.75 3.02 10.38
CA CYS A 161 4.61 3.87 10.11
C CYS A 161 3.96 4.34 11.41
N CYS A 162 3.35 5.52 11.31
CA CYS A 162 2.62 6.17 12.38
C CYS A 162 1.13 6.25 12.05
N PRO A 163 0.25 6.26 13.07
CA PRO A 163 -1.16 6.53 12.85
C PRO A 163 -1.34 7.91 12.23
N TYR A 164 -2.39 8.07 11.44
CA TYR A 164 -2.69 9.34 10.80
C TYR A 164 -2.73 10.50 11.81
N GLY A 165 -2.12 11.63 11.44
CA GLY A 165 -1.97 12.80 12.31
C GLY A 165 -0.81 12.74 13.30
N TYR A 166 0.06 11.73 13.20
CA TYR A 166 1.36 11.69 13.90
C TYR A 166 2.50 11.67 12.88
N ASP A 167 3.60 12.31 13.25
CA ASP A 167 4.85 12.35 12.51
C ASP A 167 5.85 11.38 13.11
N CYS A 168 6.66 10.75 12.27
CA CYS A 168 7.76 9.94 12.77
C CYS A 168 8.83 10.86 13.35
N ASP A 169 9.36 10.51 14.51
CA ASP A 169 10.56 11.14 15.05
C ASP A 169 11.78 10.85 14.16
N HIS A 170 12.90 11.51 14.42
CA HIS A 170 14.12 11.33 13.62
C HIS A 170 14.69 9.91 13.66
N THR A 171 14.34 9.12 14.69
CA THR A 171 14.75 7.71 14.78
C THR A 171 13.75 6.75 14.14
N TYR A 172 12.59 7.24 13.70
CA TYR A 172 11.45 6.49 13.15
C TYR A 172 10.81 5.47 14.11
N THR A 173 11.23 5.43 15.37
CA THR A 173 10.72 4.49 16.39
C THR A 173 9.56 5.06 17.19
N GLN A 174 9.35 6.37 17.11
CA GLN A 174 8.31 7.09 17.82
C GLN A 174 7.48 7.94 16.87
N CYS A 175 6.21 8.04 17.20
CA CYS A 175 5.23 8.87 16.55
C CYS A 175 4.95 10.05 17.47
N VAL A 176 5.29 11.25 17.01
CA VAL A 176 5.08 12.50 17.71
C VAL A 176 3.93 13.26 17.09
N ARG A 177 3.20 14.01 17.91
CA ARG A 177 2.20 14.95 17.43
C ARG A 177 2.35 16.24 18.20
N GLU A 178 2.53 17.34 17.48
CA GLU A 178 2.54 18.67 18.07
C GLU A 178 1.12 19.03 18.50
N ARG A 179 0.93 19.28 19.80
CA ARG A 179 -0.27 19.94 20.34
C ARG A 179 0.15 21.34 20.78
N LEU A 180 -0.72 22.32 20.53
CA LEU A 180 -0.56 23.74 20.88
C LEU A 180 -0.47 24.05 22.40
N GLU A 181 -0.24 23.04 23.24
CA GLU A 181 0.08 23.18 24.67
C GLU A 181 0.97 22.00 25.07
N ASP A 182 2.30 22.18 24.97
CA ASP A 182 3.48 21.50 25.58
C ASP A 182 3.43 20.03 26.08
N LEU A 183 2.44 19.23 25.70
CA LEU A 183 2.32 17.81 26.00
C LEU A 183 2.45 17.02 24.70
N PHE A 184 3.69 16.76 24.31
CA PHE A 184 4.01 15.84 23.23
C PHE A 184 3.43 14.46 23.54
N THR A 185 2.46 14.03 22.75
CA THR A 185 1.91 12.68 22.85
C THR A 185 2.78 11.76 22.01
N TYR A 186 3.59 10.94 22.67
CA TYR A 186 4.44 9.94 22.03
C TYR A 186 3.68 8.61 21.89
N LYS A 187 3.73 8.01 20.70
CA LYS A 187 3.31 6.62 20.47
C LYS A 187 4.45 5.83 19.86
N LYS A 188 4.53 4.53 20.12
CA LYS A 188 5.50 3.68 19.42
C LYS A 188 5.09 3.56 17.95
N SER A 189 6.04 3.68 17.03
CA SER A 189 5.79 3.39 15.62
C SER A 189 5.57 1.88 15.42
N LEU A 190 4.78 1.54 14.40
CA LEU A 190 4.56 0.14 14.04
C LEU A 190 5.47 -0.23 12.88
N THR A 191 5.99 -1.46 12.92
CA THR A 191 6.79 -2.02 11.84
C THR A 191 5.87 -2.51 10.73
N SER A 192 6.17 -2.12 9.50
CA SER A 192 5.51 -2.59 8.30
C SER A 192 6.09 -3.94 7.85
N VAL A 193 5.25 -4.79 7.26
CA VAL A 193 5.62 -6.13 6.76
C VAL A 193 5.82 -6.05 5.24
N PRO A 194 6.74 -6.79 4.61
CA PRO A 194 6.88 -6.77 3.15
C PRO A 194 5.55 -7.06 2.43
N ALA A 195 5.27 -6.33 1.35
CA ALA A 195 4.12 -6.58 0.50
C ALA A 195 4.24 -7.90 -0.27
N SER A 196 3.10 -8.53 -0.52
CA SER A 196 3.03 -9.81 -1.23
C SER A 196 3.13 -9.57 -2.73
N LEU A 197 3.95 -10.38 -3.43
CA LEU A 197 3.99 -10.35 -4.88
C LEU A 197 2.80 -11.11 -5.47
N LEU A 198 2.13 -10.51 -6.45
CA LEU A 198 1.09 -11.15 -7.25
C LEU A 198 1.75 -12.19 -8.15
N SER A 199 1.49 -13.47 -7.91
CA SER A 199 1.95 -14.54 -8.78
C SER A 199 1.18 -14.52 -10.09
N VAL A 200 1.84 -14.06 -11.16
CA VAL A 200 1.42 -14.40 -12.53
C VAL A 200 1.71 -15.89 -12.70
N SER A 201 0.66 -16.69 -12.79
CA SER A 201 0.74 -18.12 -13.11
C SER A 201 1.32 -18.30 -14.51
N GLU A 202 2.59 -18.68 -14.60
CA GLU A 202 3.16 -19.31 -15.80
C GLU A 202 3.40 -20.80 -15.54
N ASN A 203 2.56 -21.62 -16.17
CA ASN A 203 2.69 -23.07 -16.22
C ASN A 203 3.82 -23.46 -17.19
N LYS A 204 4.98 -23.99 -16.71
CA LYS A 204 5.71 -25.12 -17.38
C LYS A 204 6.90 -25.68 -16.55
N SER A 205 6.70 -26.90 -16.04
CA SER A 205 7.62 -28.07 -15.96
C SER A 205 9.15 -27.89 -15.73
N THR A 206 9.58 -28.28 -14.52
CA THR A 206 10.70 -29.18 -14.15
C THR A 206 12.03 -29.15 -14.97
N LYS A 207 13.11 -28.61 -14.38
CA LYS A 207 14.28 -29.35 -13.82
C LYS A 207 15.28 -28.38 -13.17
N LYS A 208 15.72 -28.73 -11.97
CA LYS A 208 16.73 -28.10 -11.11
C LYS A 208 18.04 -27.75 -11.84
N GLU A 209 18.28 -26.46 -12.09
CA GLU A 209 19.57 -25.78 -11.89
C GLU A 209 19.43 -24.26 -12.05
N THR A 210 20.05 -23.53 -11.13
CA THR A 210 20.52 -22.13 -11.29
C THR A 210 19.50 -21.01 -11.37
N ALA A 211 19.24 -20.37 -10.22
CA ALA A 211 18.92 -18.94 -10.12
C ALA A 211 20.11 -18.03 -10.52
N LEU A 212 21.00 -18.52 -11.40
CA LEU A 212 22.15 -17.81 -11.95
C LEU A 212 21.76 -17.39 -13.36
N THR A 213 21.66 -16.08 -13.58
CA THR A 213 21.26 -15.52 -14.87
C THR A 213 22.38 -14.65 -15.42
N ALA A 214 22.56 -14.68 -16.75
CA ALA A 214 23.52 -13.84 -17.43
C ALA A 214 23.09 -12.36 -17.40
N LEU A 215 24.07 -11.47 -17.24
CA LEU A 215 23.84 -10.04 -17.31
C LEU A 215 23.63 -9.59 -18.76
N THR A 216 22.72 -8.64 -18.96
CA THR A 216 22.46 -8.02 -20.27
C THR A 216 23.15 -6.65 -20.33
N GLU A 217 23.66 -6.20 -21.48
CA GLU A 217 24.35 -4.90 -21.53
C GLU A 217 23.39 -3.73 -21.24
N ALA A 218 23.84 -2.75 -20.45
CA ALA A 218 23.06 -1.56 -20.18
C ALA A 218 22.95 -0.65 -21.42
N SER A 219 21.78 -0.06 -21.63
CA SER A 219 21.52 0.83 -22.77
C SER A 219 22.09 2.21 -22.53
N ALA A 220 22.75 2.79 -23.54
CA ALA A 220 23.17 4.19 -23.55
C ALA A 220 22.09 5.15 -24.07
N ASN A 221 20.98 4.62 -24.59
CA ASN A 221 19.88 5.41 -25.14
C ASN A 221 18.68 5.42 -24.18
N SER A 222 18.24 6.63 -23.84
CA SER A 222 17.01 6.88 -23.09
C SER A 222 15.82 6.80 -24.04
N PHE A 223 15.07 5.70 -23.97
CA PHE A 223 13.71 5.66 -24.49
C PHE A 223 12.79 5.03 -23.46
N ASN A 224 11.84 5.85 -22.99
CA ASN A 224 10.67 5.59 -22.16
C ASN A 224 10.75 5.82 -20.64
N GLN A 225 9.61 6.31 -20.13
CA GLN A 225 9.30 6.65 -18.74
C GLN A 225 9.47 5.41 -17.83
N GLY A 226 10.44 5.45 -16.91
CA GLY A 226 10.70 4.36 -15.96
C GLY A 226 11.87 3.46 -16.37
N VAL A 227 13.10 3.92 -16.16
CA VAL A 227 14.33 3.13 -16.32
C VAL A 227 15.16 3.19 -15.04
N ILE A 228 15.92 2.12 -14.76
CA ILE A 228 16.84 2.05 -13.64
C ILE A 228 18.18 2.67 -14.09
N ARG A 229 18.55 3.80 -13.50
CA ARG A 229 19.78 4.51 -13.85
C ARG A 229 20.97 3.87 -13.14
N CYS A 230 21.92 3.33 -13.90
CA CYS A 230 23.14 2.74 -13.35
C CYS A 230 24.24 3.79 -13.17
N ASP A 231 24.38 4.71 -14.13
CA ASP A 231 25.25 5.88 -14.03
C ASP A 231 24.76 7.06 -14.90
N ASP A 232 25.67 7.98 -15.26
CA ASP A 232 25.35 9.15 -16.08
C ASP A 232 24.95 8.84 -17.52
N LYS A 233 25.32 7.66 -18.04
CA LYS A 233 25.13 7.28 -19.45
C LYS A 233 24.37 5.97 -19.64
N PHE A 234 24.35 5.08 -18.66
CA PHE A 234 23.86 3.71 -18.77
C PHE A 234 22.62 3.45 -17.92
N TYR A 235 21.67 2.75 -18.54
CA TYR A 235 20.35 2.49 -17.99
C TYR A 235 19.95 1.02 -18.17
N CYS A 236 19.15 0.52 -17.23
CA CYS A 236 18.53 -0.79 -17.25
C CYS A 236 17.01 -0.70 -17.31
N PRO A 237 16.33 -1.72 -17.86
CA PRO A 237 14.87 -1.74 -17.90
C PRO A 237 14.27 -1.82 -16.49
N VAL A 238 13.01 -1.40 -16.35
CA VAL A 238 12.24 -1.59 -15.12
C VAL A 238 12.23 -3.04 -14.68
N GLY A 239 12.37 -3.26 -13.36
CA GLY A 239 12.47 -4.60 -12.78
C GLY A 239 13.86 -5.21 -12.82
N SER A 240 14.89 -4.50 -13.32
CA SER A 240 16.28 -4.96 -13.31
C SER A 240 17.14 -4.25 -12.26
N SER A 241 18.26 -4.87 -11.86
CA SER A 241 19.31 -4.23 -11.04
C SER A 241 20.59 -3.99 -11.84
N CYS A 242 21.38 -3.00 -11.43
CA CYS A 242 22.63 -2.64 -12.10
C CYS A 242 23.79 -3.45 -11.53
N CYS A 243 24.53 -4.13 -12.41
CA CYS A 243 25.74 -4.88 -12.08
C CYS A 243 26.94 -4.35 -12.86
N LYS A 244 28.07 -4.21 -12.15
CA LYS A 244 29.32 -3.75 -12.76
C LYS A 244 30.08 -4.95 -13.33
N GLY A 245 30.38 -4.89 -14.62
CA GLY A 245 31.15 -5.90 -15.34
C GLY A 245 32.67 -5.77 -15.14
N PRO A 246 33.45 -6.71 -15.70
CA PRO A 246 34.91 -6.83 -15.51
C PRO A 246 35.77 -5.69 -16.12
N LYS A 247 35.15 -4.64 -16.69
CA LYS A 247 35.82 -3.46 -17.27
C LYS A 247 35.10 -2.16 -16.89
N ASP A 248 34.49 -2.11 -15.70
CA ASP A 248 33.61 -1.01 -15.26
C ASP A 248 32.41 -0.74 -16.17
N LYS A 249 32.11 -1.63 -17.12
CA LYS A 249 30.93 -1.56 -17.98
C LYS A 249 29.69 -1.96 -17.20
N TRP A 250 28.61 -1.19 -17.33
CA TRP A 250 27.34 -1.51 -16.71
C TRP A 250 26.59 -2.59 -17.48
N ASN A 251 26.07 -3.56 -16.73
CA ASN A 251 25.15 -4.55 -17.21
C ASN A 251 23.92 -4.61 -16.29
N CYS A 252 22.84 -5.16 -16.80
CA CYS A 252 21.55 -5.31 -16.17
C CYS A 252 21.34 -6.75 -15.74
N CYS A 253 21.08 -6.94 -14.46
CA CYS A 253 20.55 -8.17 -13.92
C CYS A 253 19.02 -8.12 -13.97
N PRO A 254 18.33 -9.13 -14.49
CA PRO A 254 16.86 -9.11 -14.63
C PRO A 254 16.11 -9.20 -13.29
N TYR A 255 16.81 -9.36 -12.18
CA TYR A 255 16.22 -9.38 -10.85
C TYR A 255 16.24 -7.98 -10.22
N PRO A 256 15.12 -7.47 -9.66
CA PRO A 256 15.04 -6.13 -9.07
C PRO A 256 16.03 -5.88 -7.91
N LEU A 257 16.51 -6.96 -7.29
CA LEU A 257 17.49 -6.96 -6.20
C LEU A 257 18.53 -8.08 -6.38
N GLY A 258 18.92 -8.34 -7.63
CA GLY A 258 19.87 -9.41 -7.93
C GLY A 258 21.25 -9.15 -7.36
N VAL A 259 21.91 -10.21 -6.90
CA VAL A 259 23.28 -10.17 -6.36
C VAL A 259 24.26 -10.38 -7.51
N CYS A 260 25.11 -9.39 -7.78
CA CYS A 260 26.09 -9.45 -8.87
C CYS A 260 27.26 -10.36 -8.50
N CYS A 261 27.64 -11.26 -9.40
CA CYS A 261 28.80 -12.11 -9.21
C CYS A 261 30.11 -11.36 -9.49
N ALA A 262 31.20 -11.82 -8.87
CA ALA A 262 32.52 -11.19 -9.00
C ALA A 262 33.09 -11.31 -10.42
N ASP A 263 32.61 -12.25 -11.23
CA ASP A 263 32.97 -12.38 -12.64
C ASP A 263 32.43 -11.25 -13.53
N GLY A 264 31.47 -10.46 -13.02
CA GLY A 264 30.80 -9.38 -13.74
C GLY A 264 30.06 -9.84 -14.99
N LYS A 265 29.70 -11.12 -15.08
CA LYS A 265 28.96 -11.73 -16.19
C LYS A 265 27.63 -12.33 -15.75
N HIS A 266 27.54 -12.76 -14.49
CA HIS A 266 26.34 -13.38 -13.94
C HIS A 266 25.80 -12.63 -12.72
N CYS A 267 24.53 -12.87 -12.42
CA CYS A 267 23.91 -12.46 -11.17
C CYS A 267 22.97 -13.54 -10.64
N CYS A 268 22.73 -13.49 -9.33
CA CYS A 268 21.80 -14.34 -8.62
C CYS A 268 20.52 -13.59 -8.26
N GLU A 269 19.43 -14.33 -8.07
CA GLU A 269 18.20 -13.79 -7.50
C GLU A 269 18.42 -13.33 -6.05
N TYR A 270 17.58 -12.41 -5.58
CA TYR A 270 17.62 -11.93 -4.20
C TYR A 270 17.51 -13.10 -3.20
N GLY A 271 18.37 -13.11 -2.19
CA GLY A 271 18.47 -14.19 -1.21
C GLY A 271 19.46 -15.30 -1.58
N TYR A 272 20.12 -15.21 -2.74
CA TYR A 272 21.19 -16.11 -3.14
C TYR A 272 22.51 -15.36 -3.33
N GLN A 273 23.62 -16.00 -2.98
CA GLN A 273 24.99 -15.54 -3.16
C GLN A 273 25.69 -16.31 -4.27
N CYS A 274 26.55 -15.62 -5.00
CA CYS A 274 27.40 -16.28 -5.99
C CYS A 274 28.47 -17.11 -5.27
N ASN A 275 28.63 -18.36 -5.68
CA ASN A 275 29.82 -19.14 -5.34
C ASN A 275 31.09 -18.37 -5.78
N PRO A 276 32.24 -18.51 -5.09
CA PRO A 276 33.52 -17.94 -5.51
C PRO A 276 33.88 -18.12 -7.00
N SER A 277 33.42 -19.20 -7.64
CA SER A 277 33.65 -19.48 -9.07
C SER A 277 32.63 -18.81 -10.01
N SER A 278 31.62 -18.10 -9.46
CA SER A 278 30.51 -17.46 -10.18
C SER A 278 29.73 -18.38 -11.13
N SER A 279 29.77 -19.69 -10.86
CA SER A 279 29.12 -20.72 -11.68
C SER A 279 27.76 -21.17 -11.13
N GLN A 280 27.46 -20.84 -9.87
CA GLN A 280 26.22 -21.23 -9.19
C GLN A 280 25.82 -20.20 -8.15
N CYS A 281 24.51 -20.13 -7.91
CA CYS A 281 23.89 -19.36 -6.84
C CYS A 281 23.55 -20.29 -5.67
N THR A 282 24.02 -19.94 -4.49
CA THR A 282 23.81 -20.69 -3.25
C THR A 282 23.09 -19.81 -2.23
N THR A 283 22.22 -20.39 -1.41
CA THR A 283 21.57 -19.68 -0.30
C THR A 283 22.54 -19.32 0.80
#